data_AF-A0A2G9XRD5-F1
#
_entry.id   AF-A0A2G9XRD5-F1
#
_cell.length_a   1.000
_cell.length_b   1.000
_cell.length_c   1.000
_cell.angle_alpha   90.00
_cell.angle_beta   90.00
_cell.angle_gamma   90.00
#
_symmetry.space_group_name_H-M   'P 1'
#
loop_
_entity.id
_entity.type
_entity.pdbx_description
1 polymer ?
#
loop_
_entity_poly.entity_id
_entity_poly.type
_entity_poly.pdbx_seq_one_letter_code
_entity_poly.pdbx_strand_id
1 'polypeptide(L)'
;MIIFFVLGGGIAIIANSIVTSRVVAKRMAVLDKGIEIIGGGDLDYRIDIKGNDEFSELARAGNEMAVRLNESHTSVEYLKKEIAEREQAEEALHFTRFALDNAVE
;
A
#
# COMPACT_ATOMS: atom_id res chain seq x y z
N MET A 1 48.07 -28.49 -13.15
CA MET A 1 46.67 -28.91 -13.39
C MET A 1 45.76 -28.53 -12.21
N ILE A 2 46.02 -29.02 -11.00
CA ILE A 2 45.18 -28.76 -9.80
C ILE A 2 45.02 -27.25 -9.48
N ILE A 3 46.09 -26.47 -9.56
CA ILE A 3 46.05 -25.01 -9.28
C ILE A 3 45.10 -24.26 -10.22
N PHE A 4 45.06 -24.62 -11.51
CA PHE A 4 44.14 -24.01 -12.47
C PHE A 4 42.67 -24.33 -12.14
N PHE A 5 42.38 -25.54 -11.66
CA PHE A 5 41.04 -25.90 -11.20
C PHE A 5 40.63 -25.14 -9.94
N VAL A 6 41.55 -24.97 -8.98
CA VAL A 6 41.27 -24.20 -7.75
C VAL A 6 41.05 -22.72 -8.07
N LEU A 7 41.90 -22.11 -8.89
CA LEU A 7 41.74 -20.71 -9.31
C LEU A 7 40.48 -20.51 -10.15
N GLY A 8 40.21 -21.39 -11.11
CA GLY A 8 39.00 -21.33 -11.93
C GLY A 8 37.72 -21.50 -11.09
N GLY A 9 37.71 -22.45 -10.17
CA GLY A 9 36.59 -22.65 -9.24
C GLY A 9 36.38 -21.44 -8.32
N GLY A 10 37.46 -20.87 -7.77
CA GLY A 10 37.40 -19.66 -6.96
C GLY A 10 36.80 -18.47 -7.73
N ILE A 11 37.25 -18.24 -8.97
CA ILE A 11 36.70 -17.19 -9.83
C ILE A 11 35.21 -17.43 -10.12
N ALA A 12 34.81 -18.67 -10.40
CA ALA A 12 33.41 -19.01 -10.67
C ALA A 12 32.49 -18.75 -9.47
N ILE A 13 32.95 -19.09 -8.25
CA ILE A 13 32.20 -18.82 -7.01
C ILE A 13 32.03 -17.31 -6.80
N ILE A 14 33.10 -16.53 -6.96
CA ILE A 14 33.06 -15.07 -6.81
C ILE A 14 32.10 -14.46 -7.84
N ALA A 15 32.20 -14.88 -9.10
CA ALA A 15 31.33 -14.40 -10.17
C ALA A 15 29.85 -14.70 -9.87
N ASN A 16 29.54 -15.93 -9.45
CA ASN A 16 28.17 -16.34 -9.12
C ASN A 16 27.61 -15.56 -7.91
N SER A 17 28.44 -15.34 -6.89
CA SER A 17 28.09 -14.54 -5.71
C SER A 17 27.68 -13.12 -6.11
N ILE A 18 28.48 -12.44 -6.95
CA ILE A 18 28.18 -11.08 -7.43
C ILE A 18 26.87 -11.03 -8.22
N VAL A 19 26.63 -12.01 -9.10
CA VAL A 19 25.38 -12.07 -9.89
C VAL A 19 24.18 -12.26 -8.98
N THR A 20 24.26 -13.21 -8.05
CA THR A 20 23.17 -13.51 -7.10
C THR A 20 22.83 -12.29 -6.25
N SER A 21 23.85 -11.64 -5.66
CA SER A 21 23.64 -10.43 -4.85
C SER A 21 22.97 -9.31 -5.66
N ARG A 22 23.37 -9.11 -6.93
CA ARG A 22 22.76 -8.09 -7.78
C ARG A 22 21.29 -8.38 -8.09
N VAL A 23 20.94 -9.65 -8.34
CA VAL A 23 19.55 -10.03 -8.62
C VAL A 23 18.67 -9.80 -7.40
N VAL A 24 19.12 -10.22 -6.21
CA VAL A 24 18.40 -10.03 -4.95
C VAL A 24 18.23 -8.55 -4.65
N ALA A 25 19.31 -7.76 -4.70
CA ALA A 25 19.27 -6.33 -4.43
C ALA A 25 18.32 -5.59 -5.38
N LYS A 26 18.30 -5.96 -6.67
CA LYS A 26 17.37 -5.38 -7.64
C LYS A 26 15.91 -5.66 -7.29
N ARG A 27 15.58 -6.88 -6.88
CA ARG A 27 14.21 -7.24 -6.49
C ARG A 27 13.78 -6.55 -5.21
N MET A 28 14.67 -6.47 -4.22
CA MET A 28 14.44 -5.70 -3.00
C MET A 28 14.17 -4.22 -3.30
N ALA A 29 14.94 -3.60 -4.19
CA ALA A 29 14.75 -2.20 -4.55
C ALA A 29 13.39 -1.92 -5.22
N VAL A 30 12.87 -2.87 -6.01
CA VAL A 30 11.52 -2.76 -6.59
C VAL A 30 10.45 -2.82 -5.51
N LEU A 31 10.60 -3.73 -4.54
CA LEU A 31 9.67 -3.86 -3.42
C LEU A 31 9.69 -2.60 -2.54
N ASP A 32 10.88 -2.14 -2.15
CA ASP A 32 11.10 -0.97 -1.30
C ASP A 32 10.48 0.29 -1.93
N LYS A 33 10.80 0.56 -3.19
CA LYS A 33 10.21 1.67 -3.95
C LYS A 33 8.69 1.56 -4.05
N GLY A 34 8.17 0.35 -4.26
CA GLY A 34 6.74 0.13 -4.35
C GLY A 34 6.02 0.43 -3.04
N ILE A 35 6.61 0.01 -1.91
CA ILE A 35 6.10 0.31 -0.57
C ILE A 35 6.20 1.81 -0.28
N GLU A 36 7.29 2.47 -0.66
CA GLU A 36 7.47 3.92 -0.50
C GLU A 36 6.37 4.71 -1.23
N ILE A 37 6.06 4.34 -2.47
CA ILE A 37 4.98 4.98 -3.26
C ILE A 37 3.62 4.80 -2.58
N ILE A 38 3.29 3.57 -2.17
CA ILE A 38 2.03 3.25 -1.48
C ILE A 38 1.94 4.01 -0.15
N GLY A 39 3.02 4.00 0.65
CA GLY A 39 3.10 4.72 1.92
C GLY A 39 3.04 6.23 1.76
N GLY A 40 3.43 6.75 0.58
CA GLY A 40 3.29 8.15 0.19
C GLY A 40 1.86 8.58 -0.17
N GLY A 41 0.91 7.64 -0.23
CA GLY A 41 -0.51 7.91 -0.45
C GLY A 41 -1.07 7.47 -1.80
N ASP A 42 -0.23 6.96 -2.72
CA ASP A 42 -0.72 6.36 -3.96
C ASP A 42 -1.11 4.89 -3.73
N LEU A 43 -2.32 4.69 -3.21
CA LEU A 43 -2.87 3.37 -2.88
C LEU A 43 -3.34 2.58 -4.11
N ASP A 44 -3.32 3.19 -5.29
CA ASP A 44 -3.63 2.52 -6.56
C ASP A 44 -2.39 1.90 -7.22
N TYR A 45 -1.19 2.34 -6.81
CA TYR A 45 0.06 1.72 -7.24
C TYR A 45 0.10 0.23 -6.90
N ARG A 46 0.68 -0.57 -7.81
CA ARG A 46 0.86 -2.02 -7.64
C ARG A 46 2.33 -2.38 -7.83
N ILE A 47 2.87 -3.10 -6.86
CA ILE A 47 4.22 -3.64 -6.91
C ILE A 47 4.21 -4.85 -7.87
N ASP A 48 4.86 -4.73 -9.03
CA ASP A 48 5.00 -5.80 -10.02
C ASP A 48 6.34 -6.53 -9.86
N ILE A 49 6.32 -7.64 -9.12
CA ILE A 49 7.44 -8.59 -9.06
C ILE A 49 6.98 -9.92 -9.66
N LYS A 50 7.57 -10.26 -10.80
CA LYS A 50 7.33 -11.54 -11.49
C LYS A 50 8.04 -12.68 -10.77
N GLY A 51 7.36 -13.83 -10.69
CA GLY A 51 7.90 -15.05 -10.11
C GLY A 51 6.85 -15.80 -9.32
N ASN A 52 7.29 -16.88 -8.69
CA ASN A 52 6.50 -17.63 -7.73
C ASN A 52 7.34 -17.94 -6.48
N ASP A 53 8.08 -16.93 -6.05
CA ASP A 53 8.99 -16.94 -4.91
C ASP A 53 8.54 -15.91 -3.87
N GLU A 54 9.29 -15.83 -2.77
CA GLU A 54 8.98 -15.02 -1.61
C GLU A 54 8.86 -13.53 -1.96
N PHE A 55 9.61 -13.03 -2.96
CA PHE A 55 9.49 -11.62 -3.37
C PHE A 55 8.17 -11.34 -4.08
N SER A 56 7.70 -12.28 -4.92
CA SER A 56 6.39 -12.17 -5.57
C SER A 56 5.24 -12.26 -4.57
N GLU A 57 5.40 -13.05 -3.51
CA GLU A 57 4.42 -13.15 -2.43
C GLU A 57 4.38 -11.87 -1.59
N LEU A 58 5.53 -11.30 -1.24
CA LEU A 58 5.60 -10.01 -0.53
C LEU A 58 4.99 -8.87 -1.36
N ALA A 59 5.21 -8.84 -2.68
CA ALA A 59 4.58 -7.86 -3.56
C ALA A 59 3.04 -8.00 -3.55
N ARG A 60 2.51 -9.22 -3.59
CA ARG A 60 1.07 -9.48 -3.48
C ARG A 60 0.51 -9.02 -2.13
N ALA A 61 1.18 -9.36 -1.03
CA ALA A 61 0.77 -8.95 0.31
C ALA A 61 0.76 -7.41 0.47
N GLY A 62 1.78 -6.72 -0.07
CA GLY A 62 1.82 -5.25 -0.09
C GLY A 62 0.68 -4.64 -0.90
N ASN A 63 0.36 -5.21 -2.06
CA ASN A 63 -0.77 -4.77 -2.88
C ASN A 63 -2.12 -4.98 -2.17
N GLU A 64 -2.32 -6.10 -1.49
CA GLU A 64 -3.53 -6.34 -0.69
C GLU A 64 -3.65 -5.34 0.48
N MET A 65 -2.54 -4.98 1.12
CA MET A 65 -2.52 -3.95 2.15
C MET A 65 -2.96 -2.59 1.60
N ALA A 66 -2.47 -2.20 0.42
CA ALA A 66 -2.86 -0.95 -0.23
C ALA A 66 -4.37 -0.91 -0.54
N VAL A 67 -4.93 -2.02 -1.05
CA VAL A 67 -6.37 -2.16 -1.30
C VAL A 67 -7.17 -1.97 -0.02
N ARG A 68 -6.81 -2.67 1.07
CA ARG A 68 -7.51 -2.55 2.36
C ARG A 68 -7.43 -1.14 2.94
N LEU A 69 -6.30 -0.46 2.77
CA LEU A 69 -6.15 0.92 3.23
C LEU A 69 -7.07 1.86 2.44
N ASN A 70 -7.17 1.68 1.12
CA ASN A 70 -8.05 2.47 0.26
C ASN A 70 -9.55 2.27 0.60
N GLU A 71 -9.95 1.02 0.83
CA GLU A 71 -11.31 0.67 1.28
C GLU A 71 -11.65 1.31 2.64
N SER A 72 -10.69 1.29 3.57
CA SER A 72 -10.85 1.92 4.89
C SER A 72 -10.99 3.44 4.77
N HIS A 73 -10.16 4.10 3.97
CA HIS A 73 -10.26 5.55 3.72
C HIS A 73 -11.62 5.92 3.11
N THR A 74 -12.09 5.16 2.13
CA THR A 74 -13.39 5.39 1.49
C THR A 74 -14.53 5.24 2.49
N SER A 75 -14.45 4.25 3.38
CA SER A 75 -15.46 4.03 4.43
C SER A 75 -15.48 5.19 5.43
N VAL A 76 -14.32 5.72 5.82
CA VAL A 76 -14.22 6.88 6.71
C VAL A 76 -14.82 8.14 6.06
N GLU A 77 -14.52 8.39 4.79
CA GLU A 77 -15.07 9.55 4.07
C GLU A 77 -16.59 9.43 3.89
N TYR A 78 -17.10 8.23 3.60
CA TYR A 78 -18.54 7.98 3.57
C TYR A 78 -19.21 8.29 4.92
N LEU A 79 -18.62 7.82 6.02
CA LEU A 79 -19.15 8.06 7.37
C LEU A 79 -19.16 9.54 7.73
N LYS A 80 -18.11 10.30 7.38
CA LYS A 80 -18.08 11.75 7.59
C LYS A 80 -19.20 12.46 6.85
N LYS A 81 -19.48 12.04 5.62
CA LYS A 81 -20.56 12.62 4.81
C LYS A 81 -21.93 12.36 5.45
N GLU A 82 -22.19 11.12 5.88
CA GLU A 82 -23.44 10.76 6.56
C GLU A 82 -23.64 11.58 7.85
N ILE A 83 -22.59 11.77 8.65
CA ILE A 83 -22.68 12.59 9.87
C ILE A 83 -23.03 14.04 9.54
N ALA A 84 -22.37 14.64 8.54
CA ALA A 84 -22.66 16.01 8.12
C ALA A 84 -24.09 16.19 7.60
N GLU A 85 -24.63 15.22 6.87
CA GLU A 85 -26.02 15.23 6.40
C GLU A 85 -27.02 15.14 7.58
N ARG A 86 -26.70 14.34 8.60
CA ARG A 86 -27.53 14.24 9.82
C ARG A 86 -27.53 15.52 10.64
N GLU A 87 -26.37 16.14 10.86
CA GLU A 87 -26.26 17.39 11.60
C GLU A 87 -27.10 18.51 10.93
N GLN A 88 -27.05 18.62 9.60
CA GLN A 88 -27.88 19.59 8.86
C GLN A 88 -29.38 19.32 9.00
N ALA A 89 -29.78 18.05 8.98
CA ALA A 89 -31.18 17.67 9.17
C ALA A 89 -31.67 17.99 10.59
N GLU A 90 -30.83 17.73 11.61
CA GLU A 90 -31.15 18.04 13.01
C GLU A 90 -31.28 19.55 13.25
N GLU A 91 -30.39 20.37 12.68
CA GLU A 91 -30.50 21.84 12.74
C GLU A 91 -31.79 22.35 12.08
N ALA A 92 -32.14 21.82 10.90
CA ALA A 92 -33.36 22.21 10.20
C ALA A 92 -34.62 21.85 11.02
N LEU A 93 -34.63 20.68 11.68
CA LEU A 93 -35.71 20.29 12.58
C LEU A 93 -35.79 21.20 13.80
N HIS A 94 -34.65 21.56 14.39
CA HIS A 94 -34.61 22.46 15.55
C HIS A 94 -35.12 23.87 15.18
N PHE A 95 -34.72 24.39 14.02
CA PHE A 95 -35.23 25.67 13.51
C PHE A 95 -36.75 25.63 13.27
N THR A 96 -37.24 24.57 12.64
CA THR A 96 -38.67 24.40 12.37
C THR A 96 -39.47 24.33 13.68
N ARG A 97 -38.95 23.60 14.68
CA ARG A 97 -39.57 23.50 16.00
C ARG A 97 -39.62 24.86 16.70
N PHE A 98 -38.54 25.62 16.67
CA PHE A 98 -38.50 26.97 17.23
C PHE A 98 -39.50 27.91 16.54
N ALA A 99 -39.62 27.84 15.21
CA ALA A 99 -40.57 28.65 14.46
C ALA A 99 -42.03 28.30 14.80
N LEU A 100 -42.34 27.01 15.03
CA LEU A 100 -43.66 26.56 15.44
C LEU A 100 -44.01 27.03 16.86
N ASP A 101 -43.09 26.88 17.81
CA ASP A 101 -43.34 27.26 19.21
C ASP A 101 -43.62 28.77 19.35
N ASN A 102 -42.94 29.62 18.57
CA ASN A 102 -43.20 31.08 18.55
C ASN A 102 -44.44 31.49 17.75
N ALA A 103 -44.98 30.63 16.89
CA ALA A 103 -46.16 30.95 16.07
C ALA A 103 -47.48 30.57 16.75
N VAL A 104 -47.42 29.77 17.82
CA VAL A 104 -48.58 29.32 18.61
C VAL A 104 -48.82 30.22 19.84
N GLU A 105 -47.85 31.06 20.21
CA GLU A 105 -47.97 32.14 21.21
C GLU A 105 -48.51 33.43 20.58
#